data_AF-A0AAQ4RLC6-F1
#
_entry.id   AF-A0AAQ4RLC6-F1
#
_cell.length_a   1.000
_cell.length_b   1.000
_cell.length_c   1.000
_cell.angle_alpha   90.00
_cell.angle_beta   90.00
_cell.angle_gamma   90.00
#
_symmetry.space_group_name_H-M   'P 1'
#
loop_
_entity.id
_entity.type
_entity.pdbx_description
1 polymer ?
#
loop_
_entity_poly.entity_id
_entity_poly.type
_entity_poly.pdbx_seq_one_letter_code
_entity_poly.pdbx_strand_id
1 'polypeptide(L)'
;MGEWWTTGPIGTSVGNYEISNISHVTMSPSRQNNLASMYSSLPLSYNVLGAFCTEDNIPQCVSYINQELDALGLSTCIEASTPRAAGLNSVPALNAMYELMQIHRRHMSSLEELEREQLKKSSTLDHVQMNNSRLKDQLELSMREKSGLHETERQLQLKIKTLQSCLKTEKDEVQKLQSIIASRASQYSHDAKRKEREAAKLKERLSQLLVDRKDKKLAIDVLNCLGRSDGKRSHWRTAKATVGHEGEMYKSLLNDYEASQRTLVLENAELKKVLQQMKKEMIHILSPRKPSPRGATADDSQEQANSDGEEKAGDCSRETLDQSCEHAREQLANSIRQQWRKLRNHMEKLDSQASLVQTQLECNQELILRETHEDEMERMRREVQQCKEFIHAQQQLLQQQLNTSFDDETAALLNDCYTLEEKERLKEEWRLFEEQKINFERERKNFTEAAIRLGREKKAFEEDRASWLKNQFLNMTPFTDRRRCSSSDGQSALSIKSEPEMRMSSTKTPLVKSSTYTPFSTPKPSLSATVPSTTELYRSLRLMPDSR
;
A
#
# COMPACT_ATOMS: atom_id res chain seq x y z
N MET A 1 -43.89 -21.66 11.84
CA MET A 1 -43.43 -22.64 12.86
C MET A 1 -42.18 -23.29 12.33
N GLY A 2 -41.14 -23.41 13.17
CA GLY A 2 -39.95 -24.20 12.87
C GLY A 2 -38.67 -23.37 12.82
N GLU A 3 -38.23 -22.90 13.99
CA GLU A 3 -36.85 -22.44 14.22
C GLU A 3 -35.90 -23.63 14.18
N TRP A 4 -34.79 -23.54 13.44
CA TRP A 4 -33.59 -24.34 13.68
C TRP A 4 -32.38 -23.42 13.58
N TRP A 5 -31.84 -23.08 14.75
CA TRP A 5 -30.51 -22.52 14.92
C TRP A 5 -29.48 -23.65 14.76
N THR A 6 -28.39 -23.42 14.02
CA THR A 6 -27.16 -24.18 14.23
C THR A 6 -25.96 -23.29 13.95
N THR A 7 -25.48 -22.69 15.04
CA THR A 7 -24.12 -22.18 15.18
C THR A 7 -23.20 -23.40 15.25
N GLY A 8 -22.29 -23.54 14.30
CA GLY A 8 -21.19 -24.52 14.34
C GLY A 8 -19.85 -23.79 14.26
N PRO A 9 -18.94 -23.95 15.24
CA PRO A 9 -17.61 -23.38 15.18
C PRO A 9 -16.73 -24.29 14.31
N ILE A 10 -16.24 -23.79 13.18
CA ILE A 10 -15.12 -24.45 12.49
C ILE A 10 -13.86 -24.05 13.26
N GLY A 11 -13.47 -24.93 14.17
CA GLY A 11 -12.15 -24.93 14.77
C GLY A 11 -11.11 -25.19 13.68
N THR A 12 -10.46 -24.14 13.21
CA THR A 12 -9.15 -24.26 12.58
C THR A 12 -8.15 -24.56 13.67
N SER A 13 -7.95 -25.86 13.93
CA SER A 13 -6.71 -26.39 14.48
C SER A 13 -5.61 -26.07 13.47
N VAL A 14 -5.06 -24.86 13.56
CA VAL A 14 -3.78 -24.54 12.94
C VAL A 14 -2.76 -25.28 13.80
N GLY A 15 -2.31 -26.43 13.29
CA GLY A 15 -1.19 -27.14 13.87
C GLY A 15 -0.01 -26.18 13.99
N ASN A 16 0.30 -25.80 15.23
CA ASN A 16 1.63 -25.35 15.60
C ASN A 16 2.57 -26.53 15.34
N TYR A 17 3.06 -26.65 14.11
CA TYR A 17 4.27 -27.42 13.87
C TYR A 17 5.41 -26.59 14.45
N GLU A 18 5.68 -26.84 15.73
CA GLU A 18 6.94 -26.54 16.36
C GLU A 18 8.06 -27.12 15.50
N ILE A 19 8.69 -26.27 14.69
CA ILE A 19 10.02 -26.54 14.13
C ILE A 19 11.02 -26.27 15.26
N SER A 20 10.88 -27.03 16.34
CA SER A 20 11.76 -27.06 17.50
C SER A 20 12.15 -28.52 17.71
N ASN A 21 12.85 -29.10 16.73
CA ASN A 21 13.64 -30.32 16.89
C ASN A 21 14.43 -30.58 15.60
N ILE A 22 15.41 -29.72 15.33
CA ILE A 22 16.60 -30.17 14.59
C ILE A 22 17.64 -30.45 15.66
N SER A 23 17.74 -31.74 15.96
CA SER A 23 18.79 -32.38 16.74
C SER A 23 20.11 -31.63 16.63
N HIS A 24 20.64 -31.25 17.79
CA HIS A 24 22.03 -30.88 17.98
C HIS A 24 22.92 -32.05 17.56
N VAL A 25 23.25 -32.14 16.27
CA VAL A 25 24.37 -32.93 15.80
C VAL A 25 25.60 -32.10 16.11
N THR A 26 26.10 -32.23 17.33
CA THR A 26 27.44 -31.79 17.70
C THR A 26 28.42 -32.61 16.85
N MET A 27 28.79 -32.08 15.69
CA MET A 27 30.01 -32.50 15.01
C MET A 27 31.15 -32.09 15.93
N SER A 28 31.76 -33.07 16.58
CA SER A 28 32.95 -32.88 17.40
C SER A 28 33.98 -32.07 16.61
N PRO A 29 34.69 -31.12 17.23
CA PRO A 29 35.79 -30.46 16.54
C PRO A 29 36.79 -31.53 16.17
N SER A 30 36.91 -31.80 14.87
CA SER A 30 37.95 -32.64 14.30
C SER A 30 39.27 -32.04 14.77
N ARG A 31 39.88 -32.70 15.76
CA ARG A 31 41.24 -32.44 16.20
C ARG A 31 42.07 -32.34 14.94
N GLN A 32 42.70 -31.18 14.73
CA GLN A 32 43.79 -31.04 13.77
C GLN A 32 44.81 -32.12 14.11
N ASN A 33 44.76 -33.23 13.39
CA ASN A 33 45.85 -34.18 13.33
C ASN A 33 46.94 -33.51 12.51
N ASN A 34 47.60 -32.52 13.11
CA ASN A 34 48.97 -32.17 12.79
C ASN A 34 49.85 -33.33 13.30
N LEU A 35 49.74 -34.49 12.66
CA LEU A 35 50.88 -35.37 12.54
C LEU A 35 51.77 -34.70 11.52
N ALA A 36 52.52 -33.71 12.01
CA ALA A 36 53.67 -33.17 11.32
C ALA A 36 54.47 -34.37 10.80
N SER A 37 54.68 -34.38 9.49
CA SER A 37 55.58 -35.26 8.74
C SER A 37 56.80 -35.63 9.60
N MET A 38 56.70 -36.77 10.28
CA MET A 38 57.76 -37.34 11.11
C MET A 38 58.64 -38.24 10.24
N TYR A 39 59.07 -37.70 9.11
CA TYR A 39 60.21 -38.22 8.38
C TYR A 39 61.11 -37.04 8.03
N SER A 40 61.77 -36.55 9.08
CA SER A 40 63.06 -35.89 8.90
C SER A 40 63.95 -36.89 8.16
N SER A 41 64.34 -36.56 6.95
CA SER A 41 65.44 -37.21 6.25
C SER A 41 66.70 -37.03 7.11
N LEU A 42 66.95 -37.98 8.03
CA LEU A 42 68.18 -37.99 8.79
C LEU A 42 69.35 -38.14 7.79
N PRO A 43 70.41 -37.34 7.91
CA PRO A 43 71.66 -37.63 7.21
C PRO A 43 72.14 -38.99 7.71
N LEU A 44 72.38 -39.92 6.78
CA LEU A 44 72.91 -41.24 7.08
C LEU A 44 74.40 -41.11 7.48
N SER A 45 74.67 -40.64 8.70
CA SER A 45 76.00 -40.72 9.31
C SER A 45 76.12 -42.07 10.02
N TYR A 46 76.85 -43.00 9.43
CA TYR A 46 77.20 -44.29 10.04
C TYR A 46 78.08 -44.07 11.27
N ASN A 47 77.51 -44.16 12.48
CA ASN A 47 78.26 -44.13 13.73
C ASN A 47 78.80 -45.52 14.04
N VAL A 48 80.11 -45.72 13.83
CA VAL A 48 80.85 -46.99 14.06
C VAL A 48 80.74 -47.50 15.52
N LEU A 49 80.47 -46.61 16.48
CA LEU A 49 80.36 -46.95 17.91
C LEU A 49 79.06 -47.71 18.29
N GLY A 50 78.12 -47.88 17.36
CA GLY A 50 76.87 -48.62 17.56
C GLY A 50 76.62 -49.68 16.49
N ALA A 51 77.67 -50.33 15.99
CA ALA A 51 77.55 -51.35 14.96
C ALA A 51 76.73 -52.56 15.45
N PHE A 52 75.70 -52.93 14.68
CA PHE A 52 74.83 -54.07 14.97
C PHE A 52 75.60 -55.40 15.03
N CYS A 53 76.58 -55.60 14.14
CA CYS A 53 77.39 -56.82 14.07
C CYS A 53 78.88 -56.49 14.35
N THR A 54 79.49 -57.25 15.25
CA THR A 54 80.92 -57.29 15.58
C THR A 54 81.44 -58.72 15.44
N GLU A 55 82.75 -58.94 15.43
CA GLU A 55 83.34 -60.27 15.23
C GLU A 55 82.89 -61.30 16.28
N ASP A 56 82.60 -60.85 17.51
CA ASP A 56 82.22 -61.70 18.64
C ASP A 56 80.73 -62.08 18.66
N ASN A 57 79.87 -61.38 17.90
CA ASN A 57 78.40 -61.52 17.98
C ASN A 57 77.74 -62.01 16.68
N ILE A 58 78.53 -62.45 15.70
CA ILE A 58 78.06 -62.94 14.39
C ILE A 58 76.96 -64.00 14.49
N PRO A 59 77.09 -65.09 15.28
CA PRO A 59 76.05 -66.13 15.29
C PRO A 59 74.72 -65.64 15.89
N GLN A 60 74.76 -64.73 16.88
CA GLN A 60 73.56 -64.11 17.44
C GLN A 60 72.91 -63.14 16.44
N CYS A 61 73.70 -62.35 15.71
CA CYS A 61 73.21 -61.44 14.68
C CYS A 61 72.56 -62.19 13.51
N VAL A 62 73.16 -63.30 13.07
CA VAL A 62 72.60 -64.16 12.02
C VAL A 62 71.28 -64.79 12.47
N SER A 63 71.22 -65.30 13.70
CA SER A 63 69.97 -65.84 14.26
C SER A 63 68.87 -64.78 14.34
N TYR A 64 69.20 -63.55 14.74
CA TYR A 64 68.24 -62.45 14.81
C TYR A 64 67.76 -62.03 13.42
N ILE A 65 68.66 -61.87 12.45
CA ILE A 65 68.30 -61.52 11.07
C ILE A 65 67.41 -62.60 10.46
N ASN A 66 67.74 -63.89 10.63
CA ASN A 66 66.90 -64.97 10.11
C ASN A 66 65.50 -64.96 10.74
N GLN A 67 65.38 -64.66 12.04
CA GLN A 67 64.08 -64.51 12.71
C GLN A 67 63.27 -63.32 12.15
N GLU A 68 63.91 -62.18 11.88
CA GLU A 68 63.24 -61.02 11.28
C GLU A 68 62.88 -61.26 9.80
N LEU A 69 63.73 -61.97 9.05
CA LEU A 69 63.42 -62.40 7.69
C LEU A 69 62.21 -63.33 7.68
N ASP A 70 62.15 -64.29 8.59
CA ASP A 70 60.99 -65.17 8.76
C ASP A 70 59.74 -64.39 9.14
N ALA A 71 59.85 -63.39 10.03
CA ALA A 71 58.74 -62.50 10.41
C ALA A 71 58.23 -61.65 9.24
N LEU A 72 59.11 -61.27 8.31
CA LEU A 72 58.78 -60.62 7.04
C LEU A 72 58.30 -61.60 5.96
N GLY A 73 58.26 -62.91 6.26
CA GLY A 73 57.81 -63.97 5.36
C GLY A 73 58.83 -64.37 4.30
N LEU A 74 60.12 -64.05 4.49
CA LEU A 74 61.20 -64.37 3.56
C LEU A 74 61.87 -65.69 3.94
N SER A 75 61.77 -66.71 3.09
CA SER A 75 62.31 -68.06 3.34
C SER A 75 63.83 -68.20 3.17
N THR A 76 64.61 -67.13 3.38
CA THR A 76 66.06 -67.13 3.10
C THR A 76 66.85 -67.32 4.38
N CYS A 77 67.46 -68.50 4.58
CA CYS A 77 68.28 -68.79 5.75
C CYS A 77 69.75 -68.40 5.49
N ILE A 78 70.26 -67.41 6.22
CA ILE A 78 71.68 -67.07 6.23
C ILE A 78 72.38 -68.09 7.14
N GLU A 79 73.17 -68.99 6.54
CA GLU A 79 73.96 -69.98 7.29
C GLU A 79 75.36 -69.44 7.61
N ALA A 80 75.75 -69.51 8.89
CA ALA A 80 77.14 -69.38 9.30
C ALA A 80 77.87 -70.70 8.98
N SER A 81 78.94 -70.63 8.20
CA SER A 81 79.68 -71.80 7.74
C SER A 81 80.28 -72.60 8.90
N THR A 82 80.47 -73.90 8.65
CA THR A 82 81.11 -74.86 9.58
C THR A 82 82.55 -74.46 9.93
N PRO A 83 83.14 -74.97 11.04
CA PRO A 83 84.34 -74.43 11.70
C PRO A 83 85.64 -74.40 10.89
N ARG A 84 85.63 -74.85 9.63
CA ARG A 84 86.82 -75.02 8.78
C ARG A 84 86.92 -74.02 7.63
N ALA A 85 85.88 -73.24 7.37
CA ALA A 85 85.91 -72.12 6.43
C ALA A 85 85.27 -70.91 7.12
N ALA A 86 86.07 -69.90 7.47
CA ALA A 86 85.64 -68.73 8.23
C ALA A 86 84.91 -67.70 7.35
N GLY A 87 83.73 -68.03 6.81
CA GLY A 87 83.01 -67.11 5.94
C GLY A 87 81.52 -67.42 5.80
N LEU A 88 80.68 -66.43 6.10
CA LEU A 88 79.24 -66.45 5.85
C LEU A 88 78.95 -66.84 4.39
N ASN A 89 77.92 -67.67 4.16
CA ASN A 89 77.45 -67.96 2.81
C ASN A 89 76.89 -66.66 2.19
N SER A 90 77.64 -66.06 1.27
CA SER A 90 77.32 -64.75 0.69
C SER A 90 76.06 -64.76 -0.19
N VAL A 91 75.73 -65.89 -0.80
CA VAL A 91 74.60 -66.00 -1.74
C VAL A 91 73.23 -65.85 -1.04
N PRO A 92 72.88 -66.61 0.02
CA PRO A 92 71.65 -66.38 0.79
C PRO A 92 71.57 -64.98 1.38
N ALA A 93 72.70 -64.44 1.89
CA ALA A 93 72.74 -63.10 2.46
C ALA A 93 72.47 -61.99 1.42
N LEU A 94 73.06 -62.08 0.24
CA LEU A 94 72.82 -61.13 -0.85
C LEU A 94 71.40 -61.21 -1.40
N ASN A 95 70.84 -62.42 -1.51
CA ASN A 95 69.44 -62.59 -1.93
C ASN A 95 68.46 -62.05 -0.88
N ALA A 96 68.69 -62.32 0.41
CA ALA A 96 67.88 -61.76 1.49
C ALA A 96 67.94 -60.22 1.49
N MET A 97 69.14 -59.65 1.32
CA MET A 97 69.32 -58.20 1.21
C MET A 97 68.60 -57.62 -0.01
N TYR A 98 68.67 -58.29 -1.17
CA TYR A 98 67.95 -57.87 -2.36
C TYR A 98 66.42 -57.88 -2.15
N GLU A 99 65.88 -58.94 -1.55
CA GLU A 99 64.44 -59.02 -1.23
C GLU A 99 64.02 -57.94 -0.22
N LEU A 100 64.81 -57.67 0.81
CA LEU A 100 64.59 -56.58 1.75
C LEU A 100 64.57 -55.21 1.04
N MET A 101 65.51 -54.98 0.11
CA MET A 101 65.52 -53.75 -0.70
C MET A 101 64.29 -53.65 -1.60
N GLN A 102 63.79 -54.77 -2.14
CA GLN A 102 62.57 -54.78 -2.96
C GLN A 102 61.30 -54.57 -2.13
N ILE A 103 61.22 -55.16 -0.93
CA ILE A 103 60.13 -54.88 0.01
C ILE A 103 60.15 -53.41 0.41
N HIS A 104 61.32 -52.86 0.75
CA HIS A 104 61.45 -51.45 1.12
C HIS A 104 60.99 -50.53 -0.02
N ARG A 105 61.43 -50.77 -1.27
CA ARG A 105 60.97 -49.99 -2.43
C ARG A 105 59.46 -50.07 -2.66
N ARG A 106 58.87 -51.26 -2.57
CA ARG A 106 57.42 -51.46 -2.69
C ARG A 106 56.67 -50.73 -1.57
N HIS A 107 57.15 -50.85 -0.33
CA HIS A 107 56.53 -50.21 0.82
C HIS A 107 56.59 -48.68 0.72
N MET A 108 57.72 -48.12 0.31
CA MET A 108 57.85 -46.67 0.04
C MET A 108 56.88 -46.22 -1.05
N SER A 109 56.77 -46.97 -2.15
CA SER A 109 55.82 -46.66 -3.24
C SER A 109 54.36 -46.68 -2.76
N SER A 110 54.00 -47.67 -1.93
CA SER A 110 52.65 -47.76 -1.34
C SER A 110 52.38 -46.65 -0.33
N LEU A 111 53.40 -46.22 0.43
CA LEU A 111 53.30 -45.09 1.36
C LEU A 111 53.05 -43.78 0.62
N GLU A 112 53.82 -43.51 -0.45
CA GLU A 112 53.62 -42.34 -1.32
C GLU A 112 52.25 -42.34 -1.99
N GLU A 113 51.73 -43.51 -2.38
CA GLU A 113 50.37 -43.64 -2.91
C GLU A 113 49.30 -43.33 -1.85
N LEU A 114 49.47 -43.83 -0.64
CA LEU A 114 48.56 -43.56 0.47
C LEU A 114 48.56 -42.07 0.86
N GLU A 115 49.72 -41.42 0.88
CA GLU A 115 49.86 -39.99 1.13
C GLU A 115 49.17 -39.14 0.04
N ARG A 116 49.34 -39.51 -1.24
CA ARG A 116 48.62 -38.86 -2.36
C ARG A 116 47.11 -39.02 -2.22
N GLU A 117 46.63 -40.21 -1.89
CA GLU A 117 45.21 -40.47 -1.65
C GLU A 117 44.68 -39.71 -0.42
N GLN A 118 45.48 -39.58 0.64
CA GLN A 118 45.13 -38.77 1.80
C GLN A 118 44.98 -37.29 1.45
N LEU A 119 45.92 -36.72 0.69
CA LEU A 119 45.85 -35.34 0.21
C LEU A 119 44.60 -35.11 -0.65
N LYS A 120 44.31 -36.04 -1.57
CA LYS A 120 43.11 -35.99 -2.41
C LYS A 120 41.83 -36.01 -1.56
N LYS A 121 41.73 -36.94 -0.61
CA LYS A 121 40.58 -37.03 0.32
C LYS A 121 40.42 -35.78 1.17
N SER A 122 41.52 -35.23 1.69
CA SER A 122 41.51 -33.97 2.45
C SER A 122 40.95 -32.82 1.60
N SER A 123 41.44 -32.65 0.38
CA SER A 123 40.95 -31.62 -0.53
C SER A 123 39.46 -31.79 -0.87
N THR A 124 39.00 -33.03 -1.10
CA THR A 124 37.56 -33.28 -1.33
C THR A 124 36.71 -32.97 -0.09
N LEU A 125 37.21 -33.29 1.10
CA LEU A 125 36.52 -32.99 2.36
C LEU A 125 36.38 -31.48 2.55
N ASP A 126 37.46 -30.73 2.33
CA ASP A 126 37.46 -29.26 2.41
C ASP A 126 36.46 -28.64 1.43
N HIS A 127 36.42 -29.17 0.19
CA HIS A 127 35.47 -28.71 -0.82
C HIS A 127 34.01 -28.98 -0.41
N VAL A 128 33.71 -30.19 0.08
CA VAL A 128 32.38 -30.53 0.58
C VAL A 128 32.00 -29.68 1.79
N GLN A 129 32.93 -29.42 2.70
CA GLN A 129 32.71 -28.59 3.88
C GLN A 129 32.40 -27.14 3.49
N MET A 130 33.14 -26.56 2.54
CA MET A 130 32.90 -25.22 2.01
C MET A 130 31.54 -25.13 1.29
N ASN A 131 31.18 -26.14 0.50
CA ASN A 131 29.87 -26.20 -0.13
C ASN A 131 28.74 -26.32 0.91
N ASN A 132 28.96 -27.12 1.95
CA ASN A 132 27.99 -27.29 3.03
C ASN A 132 27.76 -25.99 3.81
N SER A 133 28.82 -25.23 4.12
CA SER A 133 28.68 -23.92 4.77
C SER A 133 27.92 -22.93 3.88
N ARG A 134 28.28 -22.85 2.59
CA ARG A 134 27.56 -21.98 1.63
C ARG A 134 26.08 -22.31 1.52
N LEU A 135 25.73 -23.60 1.46
CA LEU A 135 24.33 -24.05 1.40
C LEU A 135 23.58 -23.74 2.71
N LYS A 136 24.24 -23.85 3.86
CA LYS A 136 23.66 -23.44 5.15
C LYS A 136 23.36 -21.95 5.19
N ASP A 137 24.30 -21.11 4.73
CA ASP A 137 24.10 -19.65 4.69
C ASP A 137 22.94 -19.28 3.75
N GLN A 138 22.86 -19.94 2.59
CA GLN A 138 21.77 -19.74 1.63
C GLN A 138 20.41 -20.19 2.21
N LEU A 139 20.37 -21.31 2.92
CA LEU A 139 19.17 -21.79 3.60
C LEU A 139 18.73 -20.78 4.68
N GLU A 140 19.67 -20.29 5.48
CA GLU A 140 19.38 -19.33 6.54
C GLU A 140 18.89 -17.99 5.96
N LEU A 141 19.47 -17.53 4.86
CA LEU A 141 18.99 -16.36 4.11
C LEU A 141 17.55 -16.57 3.64
N SER A 142 17.27 -17.69 2.96
CA SER A 142 15.92 -18.02 2.47
C SER A 142 14.90 -18.14 3.61
N MET A 143 15.30 -18.68 4.76
CA MET A 143 14.45 -18.74 5.96
C MET A 143 14.12 -17.34 6.49
N ARG A 144 15.10 -16.42 6.52
CA ARG A 144 14.87 -15.02 6.93
C ARG A 144 13.93 -14.31 5.95
N GLU A 145 14.16 -14.46 4.64
CA GLU A 145 13.31 -13.89 3.60
C GLU A 145 11.88 -14.41 3.70
N LYS A 146 11.69 -15.73 3.83
CA LYS A 146 10.39 -16.35 4.04
C LYS A 146 9.68 -15.80 5.27
N SER A 147 10.40 -15.60 6.38
CA SER A 147 9.83 -15.03 7.60
C SER A 147 9.41 -13.57 7.39
N GLY A 148 10.21 -12.79 6.67
CA GLY A 148 9.86 -11.42 6.27
C GLY A 148 8.60 -11.36 5.40
N LEU A 149 8.53 -12.22 4.38
CA LEU A 149 7.34 -12.32 3.52
C LEU A 149 6.10 -12.72 4.32
N HIS A 150 6.21 -13.68 5.23
CA HIS A 150 5.09 -14.10 6.07
C HIS A 150 4.55 -12.97 6.97
N GLU A 151 5.43 -12.14 7.53
CA GLU A 151 5.01 -10.96 8.31
C GLU A 151 4.32 -9.91 7.42
N THR A 152 4.83 -9.66 6.21
CA THR A 152 4.15 -8.74 5.27
C THR A 152 2.78 -9.26 4.84
N GLU A 153 2.65 -10.58 4.63
CA GLU A 153 1.38 -11.23 4.33
C GLU A 153 0.39 -11.04 5.50
N ARG A 154 0.84 -11.28 6.73
CA ARG A 154 0.02 -11.06 7.94
C ARG A 154 -0.48 -9.62 8.04
N GLN A 155 0.38 -8.64 7.76
CA GLN A 155 0.01 -7.22 7.77
C GLN A 155 -1.03 -6.88 6.68
N LEU A 156 -0.85 -7.41 5.47
CA LEU A 156 -1.81 -7.24 4.37
C LEU A 156 -3.15 -7.89 4.69
N GLN A 157 -3.15 -9.10 5.28
CA GLN A 157 -4.38 -9.77 5.72
C GLN A 157 -5.13 -8.95 6.77
N LEU A 158 -4.42 -8.34 7.73
CA LEU A 158 -5.03 -7.43 8.71
C LEU A 158 -5.63 -6.19 8.04
N LYS A 159 -4.90 -5.57 7.10
CA LYS A 159 -5.39 -4.41 6.35
C LYS A 159 -6.65 -4.75 5.55
N ILE A 160 -6.69 -5.91 4.90
CA ILE A 160 -7.87 -6.41 4.17
C ILE A 160 -9.05 -6.55 5.14
N LYS A 161 -8.86 -7.18 6.30
CA LYS A 161 -9.93 -7.35 7.31
C LYS A 161 -10.47 -5.99 7.80
N THR A 162 -9.59 -5.02 8.05
CA THR A 162 -9.99 -3.67 8.44
C THR A 162 -10.81 -3.00 7.34
N LEU A 163 -10.34 -3.04 6.09
CA LEU A 163 -11.05 -2.47 4.94
C LEU A 163 -12.39 -3.15 4.69
N GLN A 164 -12.49 -4.46 4.87
CA GLN A 164 -13.75 -5.20 4.79
C GLN A 164 -14.74 -4.75 5.86
N SER A 165 -14.28 -4.49 7.09
CA SER A 165 -15.11 -3.94 8.16
C SER A 165 -15.62 -2.55 7.81
N CYS A 166 -14.75 -1.65 7.35
CA CYS A 166 -15.13 -0.30 6.90
C CYS A 166 -16.11 -0.34 5.73
N LEU A 167 -15.88 -1.21 4.74
CA LEU A 167 -16.80 -1.37 3.62
C LEU A 167 -18.18 -1.83 4.07
N LYS A 168 -18.24 -2.73 5.07
CA LYS A 168 -19.50 -3.18 5.65
C LYS A 168 -20.23 -2.03 6.34
N THR A 169 -19.53 -1.23 7.17
CA THR A 169 -20.16 -0.09 7.84
C THR A 169 -20.67 0.96 6.86
N GLU A 170 -19.92 1.26 5.79
CA GLU A 170 -20.36 2.18 4.74
C GLU A 170 -21.59 1.64 3.98
N LYS A 171 -21.63 0.34 3.68
CA LYS A 171 -22.81 -0.30 3.07
C LYS A 171 -24.05 -0.17 3.96
N ASP A 172 -23.89 -0.42 5.26
CA ASP A 172 -24.98 -0.31 6.22
C ASP A 172 -25.51 1.14 6.33
N GLU A 173 -24.62 2.14 6.34
CA GLU A 173 -25.02 3.55 6.35
C GLU A 173 -25.68 3.98 5.03
N VAL A 174 -25.17 3.54 3.88
CA VAL A 174 -25.83 3.77 2.58
C VAL A 174 -27.23 3.17 2.56
N GLN A 175 -27.41 1.94 3.05
CA GLN A 175 -28.72 1.29 3.13
C GLN A 175 -29.68 2.05 4.04
N LYS A 176 -29.20 2.54 5.18
CA LYS A 176 -29.97 3.38 6.10
C LYS A 176 -30.39 4.69 5.45
N LEU A 177 -29.49 5.38 4.75
CA LEU A 177 -29.79 6.61 4.01
C LEU A 177 -30.80 6.37 2.88
N GLN A 178 -30.68 5.26 2.14
CA GLN A 178 -31.66 4.85 1.14
C GLN A 178 -33.05 4.65 1.74
N SER A 179 -33.15 4.02 2.92
CA SER A 179 -34.42 3.87 3.65
C SER A 179 -35.01 5.23 4.06
N ILE A 180 -34.18 6.17 4.52
CA ILE A 180 -34.60 7.54 4.84
C ILE A 180 -35.09 8.28 3.58
N ILE A 181 -34.40 8.15 2.46
CA ILE A 181 -34.81 8.78 1.19
C ILE A 181 -36.15 8.19 0.72
N ALA A 182 -36.31 6.87 0.75
CA ALA A 182 -37.55 6.20 0.35
C ALA A 182 -38.74 6.61 1.24
N SER A 183 -38.53 6.65 2.55
CA SER A 183 -39.57 7.09 3.50
C SER A 183 -39.95 8.57 3.29
N ARG A 184 -38.97 9.46 3.05
CA ARG A 184 -39.23 10.87 2.71
C ARG A 184 -39.98 11.01 1.38
N ALA A 185 -39.61 10.26 0.35
CA ALA A 185 -40.31 10.27 -0.94
C ALA A 185 -41.78 9.87 -0.79
N SER A 186 -42.06 8.84 0.02
CA SER A 186 -43.43 8.44 0.38
C SER A 186 -44.18 9.54 1.12
N GLN A 187 -43.54 10.17 2.12
CA GLN A 187 -44.12 11.28 2.88
C GLN A 187 -44.48 12.47 1.99
N TYR A 188 -43.57 12.88 1.09
CA TYR A 188 -43.83 13.97 0.14
C TYR A 188 -44.91 13.62 -0.87
N SER A 189 -44.96 12.38 -1.37
CA SER A 189 -46.04 11.92 -2.25
C SER A 189 -47.40 12.00 -1.55
N HIS A 190 -47.48 11.59 -0.28
CA HIS A 190 -48.70 11.69 0.50
C HIS A 190 -49.12 13.15 0.73
N ASP A 191 -48.18 14.02 1.11
CA ASP A 191 -48.47 15.43 1.35
C ASP A 191 -48.86 16.18 0.06
N ALA A 192 -48.18 15.90 -1.06
CA ALA A 192 -48.54 16.43 -2.37
C ALA A 192 -49.97 16.03 -2.76
N LYS A 193 -50.35 14.74 -2.60
CA LYS A 193 -51.72 14.28 -2.84
C LYS A 193 -52.73 14.93 -1.89
N ARG A 194 -52.36 15.22 -0.63
CA ARG A 194 -53.23 15.95 0.31
C ARG A 194 -53.46 17.38 -0.18
N LYS A 195 -52.40 18.08 -0.56
CA LYS A 195 -52.45 19.45 -1.08
C LYS A 195 -53.22 19.55 -2.39
N GLU A 196 -53.06 18.58 -3.28
CA GLU A 196 -53.83 18.48 -4.52
C GLU A 196 -55.33 18.36 -4.26
N ARG A 197 -55.74 17.51 -3.29
CA ARG A 197 -57.15 17.40 -2.89
C ARG A 197 -57.69 18.67 -2.25
N GLU A 198 -56.90 19.36 -1.42
CA GLU A 198 -57.27 20.66 -0.84
C GLU A 198 -57.44 21.72 -1.94
N ALA A 199 -56.52 21.78 -2.90
CA ALA A 199 -56.59 22.68 -4.05
C ALA A 199 -57.79 22.38 -4.94
N ALA A 200 -58.10 21.10 -5.20
CA ALA A 200 -59.28 20.69 -5.95
C ALA A 200 -60.57 21.14 -5.27
N LYS A 201 -60.70 20.93 -3.95
CA LYS A 201 -61.85 21.42 -3.15
C LYS A 201 -61.98 22.94 -3.19
N LEU A 202 -60.87 23.68 -3.12
CA LEU A 202 -60.88 25.14 -3.22
C LEU A 202 -61.29 25.60 -4.61
N LYS A 203 -60.80 24.95 -5.67
CA LYS A 203 -61.21 25.21 -7.05
C LYS A 203 -62.71 24.97 -7.23
N GLU A 204 -63.24 23.87 -6.70
CA GLU A 204 -64.68 23.53 -6.75
C GLU A 204 -65.53 24.59 -6.04
N ARG A 205 -65.14 25.01 -4.82
CA ARG A 205 -65.81 26.09 -4.09
C ARG A 205 -65.76 27.41 -4.85
N LEU A 206 -64.63 27.75 -5.45
CA LEU A 206 -64.50 28.96 -6.25
C LEU A 206 -65.39 28.89 -7.50
N SER A 207 -65.42 27.75 -8.21
CA SER A 207 -66.32 27.57 -9.34
C SER A 207 -67.78 27.67 -8.93
N GLN A 208 -68.17 27.09 -7.78
CA GLN A 208 -69.52 27.21 -7.25
C GLN A 208 -69.88 28.68 -6.96
N LEU A 209 -68.99 29.43 -6.29
CA LEU A 209 -69.19 30.86 -6.04
C LEU A 209 -69.29 31.68 -7.34
N LEU A 210 -68.54 31.31 -8.37
CA LEU A 210 -68.61 31.99 -9.67
C LEU A 210 -69.91 31.68 -10.42
N VAL A 211 -70.47 30.47 -10.28
CA VAL A 211 -71.79 30.11 -10.82
C VAL A 211 -72.90 30.82 -10.05
N ASP A 212 -72.89 30.74 -8.71
CA ASP A 212 -73.88 31.37 -7.84
C ASP A 212 -73.92 32.91 -7.98
N ARG A 213 -72.80 33.54 -8.35
CA ARG A 213 -72.71 34.99 -8.63
C ARG A 213 -73.28 35.39 -9.99
N LYS A 214 -73.42 34.47 -10.95
CA LYS A 214 -74.06 34.79 -12.25
C LYS A 214 -75.59 34.86 -12.12
N ASP A 215 -76.17 34.12 -11.18
CA ASP A 215 -77.62 34.07 -10.97
C ASP A 215 -78.13 35.14 -9.99
N LYS A 216 -77.25 35.86 -9.30
CA LYS A 216 -77.61 36.95 -8.36
C LYS A 216 -76.97 38.27 -8.81
N LYS A 217 -77.81 39.21 -9.28
CA LYS A 217 -77.43 40.61 -9.56
C LYS A 217 -76.50 41.16 -8.48
N LEU A 218 -75.41 41.79 -8.92
CA LEU A 218 -74.36 42.43 -8.12
C LEU A 218 -74.93 43.34 -7.04
N ALA A 219 -75.07 42.81 -5.82
CA ALA A 219 -75.12 43.59 -4.60
C ALA A 219 -73.95 43.11 -3.74
N ILE A 220 -73.00 44.00 -3.46
CA ILE A 220 -71.97 43.76 -2.47
C ILE A 220 -72.65 43.89 -1.10
N ASP A 221 -73.17 42.79 -0.58
CA ASP A 221 -73.50 42.69 0.82
C ASP A 221 -72.29 42.12 1.56
N VAL A 222 -71.58 42.99 2.29
CA VAL A 222 -70.59 42.59 3.29
C VAL A 222 -71.35 42.07 4.51
N LEU A 223 -71.96 40.88 4.37
CA LEU A 223 -72.65 40.21 5.46
C LEU A 223 -71.73 39.16 6.11
N ASN A 224 -70.76 39.68 6.87
CA ASN A 224 -70.15 39.10 8.07
C ASN A 224 -68.78 39.76 8.29
N CYS A 225 -68.76 40.81 9.12
CA CYS A 225 -67.57 41.04 9.93
C CYS A 225 -67.36 39.74 10.74
N LEU A 226 -66.31 38.97 10.43
CA LEU A 226 -65.94 37.76 11.17
C LEU A 226 -65.43 38.17 12.57
N GLY A 227 -66.34 38.61 13.42
CA GLY A 227 -66.16 38.68 14.86
C GLY A 227 -66.31 37.28 15.42
N ARG A 228 -65.19 36.58 15.62
CA ARG A 228 -65.18 35.42 16.52
C ARG A 228 -65.30 35.94 17.95
N SER A 229 -66.19 35.36 18.75
CA SER A 229 -66.42 35.70 20.17
C SER A 229 -65.25 35.37 21.11
N ASP A 230 -64.13 34.86 20.60
CA ASP A 230 -62.90 34.51 21.36
C ASP A 230 -61.74 35.50 21.10
N GLY A 231 -61.87 36.49 20.21
CA GLY A 231 -60.85 37.52 20.00
C GLY A 231 -59.46 37.04 19.51
N LYS A 232 -59.22 35.73 19.37
CA LYS A 232 -57.95 35.17 18.90
C LYS A 232 -58.01 34.81 17.42
N ARG A 233 -57.22 35.54 16.64
CA ARG A 233 -56.95 35.32 15.22
C ARG A 233 -56.17 34.02 15.05
N SER A 234 -56.53 33.20 14.05
CA SER A 234 -55.70 32.07 13.62
C SER A 234 -54.33 32.61 13.20
N HIS A 235 -53.27 32.25 13.92
CA HIS A 235 -51.90 32.54 13.52
C HIS A 235 -51.57 31.71 12.28
N TRP A 236 -51.77 32.29 11.09
CA TRP A 236 -51.00 31.90 9.91
C TRP A 236 -49.52 31.96 10.29
N ARG A 237 -48.69 31.06 9.75
CA ARG A 237 -47.21 31.12 9.88
C ARG A 237 -46.77 32.52 9.47
N THR A 238 -46.59 33.37 10.47
CA THR A 238 -46.27 34.77 10.31
C THR A 238 -44.77 34.89 10.16
N ALA A 239 -44.34 35.99 9.53
CA ALA A 239 -42.95 36.41 9.43
C ALA A 239 -42.15 36.30 10.74
N LYS A 240 -42.80 36.22 11.92
CA LYS A 240 -42.14 35.94 13.21
C LYS A 240 -41.44 34.58 13.29
N ALA A 241 -41.91 33.54 12.59
CA ALA A 241 -41.26 32.22 12.59
C ALA A 241 -40.06 32.16 11.63
N THR A 242 -40.11 32.88 10.51
CA THR A 242 -38.95 33.05 9.60
C THR A 242 -37.92 34.01 10.18
N VAL A 243 -38.36 35.10 10.83
CA VAL A 243 -37.49 36.01 11.60
C VAL A 243 -36.83 35.30 12.79
N GLY A 244 -37.49 34.28 13.37
CA GLY A 244 -36.90 33.42 14.39
C GLY A 244 -35.72 32.59 13.84
N HIS A 245 -35.92 31.89 12.73
CA HIS A 245 -34.87 31.10 12.09
C HIS A 245 -33.76 31.94 11.45
N GLU A 246 -34.10 33.08 10.85
CA GLU A 246 -33.13 34.06 10.36
C GLU A 246 -32.35 34.67 11.54
N GLY A 247 -33.01 34.98 12.66
CA GLY A 247 -32.37 35.44 13.89
C GLY A 247 -31.44 34.39 14.51
N GLU A 248 -31.82 33.12 14.52
CA GLU A 248 -30.97 31.99 14.93
C GLU A 248 -29.77 31.83 14.00
N MET A 249 -29.96 32.00 12.69
CA MET A 249 -28.88 31.97 11.70
C MET A 249 -27.91 33.15 11.87
N TYR A 250 -28.42 34.38 12.04
CA TYR A 250 -27.59 35.55 12.33
C TYR A 250 -26.84 35.41 13.66
N LYS A 251 -27.49 34.82 14.67
CA LYS A 251 -26.87 34.51 15.97
C LYS A 251 -25.76 33.47 15.84
N SER A 252 -25.96 32.42 15.03
CA SER A 252 -24.91 31.43 14.75
C SER A 252 -23.73 32.07 14.03
N LEU A 253 -24.00 32.87 13.00
CA LEU A 253 -22.97 33.57 12.23
C LEU A 253 -22.16 34.54 13.11
N LEU A 254 -22.85 35.31 13.97
CA LEU A 254 -22.19 36.19 14.94
C LEU A 254 -21.34 35.40 15.94
N ASN A 255 -21.83 34.27 16.44
CA ASN A 255 -21.04 33.41 17.32
C ASN A 255 -19.77 32.87 16.65
N ASP A 256 -19.85 32.49 15.37
CA ASP A 256 -18.70 32.03 14.59
C ASP A 256 -17.69 33.15 14.36
N TYR A 257 -18.16 34.38 14.06
CA TYR A 257 -17.31 35.57 13.96
C TYR A 257 -16.67 35.92 15.31
N GLU A 258 -17.40 35.88 16.40
CA GLU A 258 -16.83 36.11 17.74
C GLU A 258 -15.82 35.03 18.12
N ALA A 259 -16.06 33.77 17.76
CA ALA A 259 -15.11 32.68 17.97
C ALA A 259 -13.82 32.89 17.16
N SER A 260 -13.95 33.25 15.89
CA SER A 260 -12.81 33.61 15.04
C SER A 260 -12.04 34.81 15.58
N GLN A 261 -12.73 35.85 16.05
CA GLN A 261 -12.12 37.02 16.68
C GLN A 261 -11.38 36.65 17.97
N ARG A 262 -11.94 35.77 18.81
CA ARG A 262 -11.26 35.26 20.01
C ARG A 262 -9.97 34.50 19.65
N THR A 263 -10.02 33.62 18.65
CA THR A 263 -8.83 32.90 18.17
C THR A 263 -7.77 33.86 17.64
N LEU A 264 -8.16 34.84 16.84
CA LEU A 264 -7.24 35.86 16.29
C LEU A 264 -6.60 36.70 17.41
N VAL A 265 -7.36 37.07 18.45
CA VAL A 265 -6.82 37.79 19.61
C VAL A 265 -5.80 36.93 20.38
N LEU A 266 -6.06 35.62 20.53
CA LEU A 266 -5.11 34.70 21.16
C LEU A 266 -3.83 34.56 20.33
N GLU A 267 -3.95 34.38 19.02
CA GLU A 267 -2.80 34.33 18.10
C GLU A 267 -2.00 35.63 18.13
N ASN A 268 -2.68 36.78 18.16
CA ASN A 268 -2.01 38.09 18.26
C ASN A 268 -1.28 38.26 19.60
N ALA A 269 -1.83 37.70 20.70
CA ALA A 269 -1.15 37.67 21.99
C ALA A 269 0.11 36.78 21.96
N GLU A 270 0.05 35.61 21.30
CA GLU A 270 1.20 34.73 21.10
C GLU A 270 2.28 35.41 20.23
N LEU A 271 1.89 36.05 19.11
CA LEU A 271 2.82 36.82 18.27
C LEU A 271 3.49 37.95 19.05
N LYS A 272 2.76 38.65 19.93
CA LYS A 272 3.33 39.65 20.82
C LYS A 272 4.32 39.05 21.82
N LYS A 273 4.05 37.86 22.38
CA LYS A 273 5.01 37.15 23.24
C LYS A 273 6.30 36.83 22.50
N VAL A 274 6.20 36.28 21.28
CA VAL A 274 7.36 35.97 20.43
C VAL A 274 8.15 37.24 20.12
N LEU A 275 7.49 38.34 19.75
CA LEU A 275 8.14 39.62 19.49
C LEU A 275 8.87 40.18 20.72
N GLN A 276 8.26 40.09 21.91
CA GLN A 276 8.91 40.51 23.16
C GLN A 276 10.09 39.61 23.53
N GLN A 277 10.00 38.31 23.25
CA GLN A 277 11.10 37.36 23.43
C GLN A 277 12.26 37.70 22.50
N MET A 278 12.01 37.92 21.21
CA MET A 278 13.03 38.39 20.26
C MET A 278 13.65 39.72 20.69
N LYS A 279 12.85 40.67 21.17
CA LYS A 279 13.34 41.94 21.73
C LYS A 279 14.25 41.71 22.94
N LYS A 280 13.89 40.79 23.85
CA LYS A 280 14.69 40.45 25.03
C LYS A 280 16.03 39.82 24.63
N GLU A 281 16.03 38.94 23.64
CA GLU A 281 17.23 38.35 23.07
C GLU A 281 18.11 39.40 22.36
N MET A 282 17.51 40.29 21.57
CA MET A 282 18.22 41.39 20.92
C MET A 282 18.84 42.36 21.93
N ILE A 283 18.15 42.66 23.03
CA ILE A 283 18.70 43.45 24.15
C ILE A 283 19.81 42.69 24.87
N HIS A 284 19.70 41.37 25.04
CA HIS A 284 20.75 40.54 25.62
C HIS A 284 22.03 40.58 24.78
N ILE A 285 21.90 40.55 23.45
CA ILE A 285 23.02 40.66 22.50
C ILE A 285 23.60 42.08 22.45
N LEU A 286 22.74 43.12 22.50
CA LEU A 286 23.14 44.53 22.38
C LEU A 286 23.55 45.17 23.71
N SER A 287 23.32 44.53 24.85
CA SER A 287 23.73 45.08 26.15
C SER A 287 25.25 45.06 26.28
N PRO A 288 25.90 46.21 26.51
CA PRO A 288 27.34 46.26 26.72
C PRO A 288 27.73 45.37 27.89
N ARG A 289 28.51 44.31 27.64
CA ARG A 289 29.19 43.55 28.68
C ARG A 289 30.16 44.51 29.38
N LYS A 290 29.78 45.04 30.55
CA LYS A 290 30.68 45.87 31.37
C LYS A 290 31.99 45.10 31.58
N PRO A 291 33.15 45.66 31.23
CA PRO A 291 34.42 45.08 31.67
C PRO A 291 34.51 45.24 33.19
N SER A 292 34.58 44.11 33.88
CA SER A 292 34.94 44.05 35.30
C SER A 292 36.46 44.33 35.43
N PRO A 293 36.92 45.22 36.33
CA PRO A 293 38.33 45.56 36.47
C PRO A 293 39.01 44.79 37.61
N ARG A 294 40.01 43.94 37.29
CA ARG A 294 41.16 43.53 38.14
C ARG A 294 41.97 42.42 37.42
N GLY A 295 43.28 42.45 37.19
CA GLY A 295 44.35 43.44 37.36
C GLY A 295 45.71 42.81 36.97
N ALA A 296 46.61 43.65 36.44
CA ALA A 296 48.11 43.60 36.38
C ALA A 296 48.80 42.35 35.78
N THR A 297 49.71 42.48 34.79
CA THR A 297 51.04 43.10 34.92
C THR A 297 51.74 43.30 33.56
N ALA A 298 52.64 44.31 33.52
CA ALA A 298 53.79 44.52 32.61
C ALA A 298 53.51 44.90 31.14
N ASP A 299 54.16 45.87 30.49
CA ASP A 299 55.17 46.86 30.89
C ASP A 299 55.30 47.95 29.80
N ASP A 300 55.78 49.11 30.25
CA ASP A 300 56.68 50.10 29.63
C ASP A 300 56.37 50.94 28.36
N SER A 301 56.43 52.26 28.58
CA SER A 301 57.39 53.22 27.97
C SER A 301 56.82 54.51 27.36
N GLN A 302 57.28 55.60 28.00
CA GLN A 302 57.77 56.87 27.44
C GLN A 302 56.90 58.15 27.57
N GLU A 303 57.50 59.10 28.29
CA GLU A 303 57.22 60.53 28.51
C GLU A 303 57.15 61.37 27.19
N GLN A 304 56.76 62.66 27.08
CA GLN A 304 57.01 63.83 27.93
C GLN A 304 56.33 65.11 27.39
N ALA A 305 55.95 66.00 28.34
CA ALA A 305 56.02 67.48 28.35
C ALA A 305 55.20 68.40 27.41
N ASN A 306 54.20 69.07 28.03
CA ASN A 306 54.06 70.52 28.31
C ASN A 306 54.22 71.59 27.20
N SER A 307 53.22 72.49 27.08
CA SER A 307 53.25 73.89 27.60
C SER A 307 52.42 74.89 26.78
N ASP A 308 51.29 75.33 27.35
CA ASP A 308 50.89 76.70 27.74
C ASP A 308 51.08 77.94 26.84
N GLY A 309 50.06 78.83 26.81
CA GLY A 309 50.20 80.26 26.45
C GLY A 309 49.04 80.94 25.70
N GLU A 310 48.21 81.69 26.45
CA GLU A 310 47.12 82.62 26.08
C GLU A 310 47.53 83.74 25.07
N GLU A 311 46.73 84.65 24.50
CA GLU A 311 45.39 85.21 24.71
C GLU A 311 45.09 86.09 23.46
N LYS A 312 43.83 86.28 23.06
CA LYS A 312 43.22 87.60 22.77
C LYS A 312 41.81 87.43 22.20
N ALA A 313 40.87 87.63 23.10
CA ALA A 313 39.45 87.79 22.87
C ALA A 313 39.14 89.01 21.97
N GLY A 314 38.22 88.83 21.03
CA GLY A 314 37.65 89.91 20.23
C GLY A 314 36.67 89.45 19.15
N ASP A 315 37.03 88.40 18.40
CA ASP A 315 36.18 87.83 17.33
C ASP A 315 35.54 86.47 17.70
N CYS A 316 35.95 85.93 18.86
CA CYS A 316 35.66 84.56 19.24
C CYS A 316 34.16 84.25 19.32
N SER A 317 33.24 85.15 19.66
CA SER A 317 31.83 84.73 19.77
C SER A 317 31.12 84.52 18.42
N ARG A 318 31.54 85.22 17.37
CA ARG A 318 30.94 85.08 16.03
C ARG A 318 31.71 84.05 15.22
N GLU A 319 33.04 84.08 15.27
CA GLU A 319 33.88 83.06 14.68
C GLU A 319 33.77 81.70 15.39
N THR A 320 33.58 81.60 16.72
CA THR A 320 33.40 80.28 17.38
C THR A 320 32.02 79.70 17.14
N LEU A 321 30.96 80.51 17.02
CA LEU A 321 29.64 79.99 16.62
C LEU A 321 29.64 79.58 15.16
N ASP A 322 30.25 80.37 14.27
CA ASP A 322 30.40 80.03 12.85
C ASP A 322 31.33 78.82 12.67
N GLN A 323 32.45 78.73 13.40
CA GLN A 323 33.33 77.55 13.45
C GLN A 323 32.64 76.35 14.10
N SER A 324 31.76 76.52 15.10
CA SER A 324 30.98 75.40 15.65
C SER A 324 29.89 74.95 14.69
N CYS A 325 29.33 75.87 13.89
CA CYS A 325 28.32 75.58 12.89
C CYS A 325 28.94 74.96 11.64
N GLU A 326 30.09 75.47 11.19
CA GLU A 326 30.98 74.89 10.20
C GLU A 326 31.45 73.52 10.67
N HIS A 327 31.90 73.36 11.93
CA HIS A 327 32.31 72.05 12.46
C HIS A 327 31.12 71.09 12.58
N ALA A 328 29.94 71.54 13.01
CA ALA A 328 28.73 70.71 13.04
C ALA A 328 28.26 70.34 11.62
N ARG A 329 28.38 71.26 10.65
CA ARG A 329 28.11 71.01 9.23
C ARG A 329 29.13 70.06 8.62
N GLU A 330 30.40 70.19 8.97
CA GLU A 330 31.50 69.33 8.53
C GLU A 330 31.35 67.93 9.16
N GLN A 331 31.02 67.84 10.45
CA GLN A 331 30.70 66.58 11.14
C GLN A 331 29.46 65.90 10.55
N LEU A 332 28.42 66.67 10.24
CA LEU A 332 27.22 66.15 9.59
C LEU A 332 27.51 65.71 8.15
N ALA A 333 28.24 66.52 7.37
CA ALA A 333 28.65 66.19 6.02
C ALA A 333 29.57 64.96 6.00
N ASN A 334 30.48 64.84 6.97
CA ASN A 334 31.36 63.68 7.13
C ASN A 334 30.57 62.45 7.59
N SER A 335 29.59 62.60 8.47
CA SER A 335 28.66 61.55 8.86
C SER A 335 27.86 61.06 7.66
N ILE A 336 27.27 61.97 6.87
CA ILE A 336 26.52 61.63 5.65
C ILE A 336 27.45 60.99 4.61
N ARG A 337 28.67 61.52 4.38
CA ARG A 337 29.67 60.90 3.49
C ARG A 337 30.07 59.51 3.98
N GLN A 338 30.19 59.30 5.29
CA GLN A 338 30.54 58.00 5.86
C GLN A 338 29.37 57.02 5.78
N GLN A 339 28.14 57.46 6.01
CA GLN A 339 26.93 56.66 5.79
C GLN A 339 26.73 56.35 4.31
N TRP A 340 27.03 57.30 3.41
CA TRP A 340 26.99 57.08 1.97
C TRP A 340 28.06 56.10 1.52
N ARG A 341 29.28 56.15 2.09
CA ARG A 341 30.32 55.14 1.86
C ARG A 341 29.90 53.77 2.40
N LYS A 342 29.31 53.71 3.60
CA LYS A 342 28.80 52.45 4.16
C LYS A 342 27.66 51.88 3.32
N LEU A 343 26.72 52.71 2.88
CA LEU A 343 25.62 52.33 2.02
C LEU A 343 26.11 51.92 0.64
N ARG A 344 27.05 52.66 0.04
CA ARG A 344 27.68 52.28 -1.23
C ARG A 344 28.41 50.96 -1.09
N ASN A 345 29.21 50.78 -0.04
CA ASN A 345 29.88 49.51 0.24
C ASN A 345 28.87 48.39 0.52
N HIS A 346 27.74 48.69 1.16
CA HIS A 346 26.67 47.72 1.39
C HIS A 346 25.92 47.41 0.10
N MET A 347 25.77 48.39 -0.80
CA MET A 347 25.13 48.23 -2.09
C MET A 347 26.04 47.52 -3.07
N GLU A 348 27.35 47.78 -3.08
CA GLU A 348 28.37 46.98 -3.75
C GLU A 348 28.48 45.58 -3.13
N LYS A 349 28.30 45.43 -1.81
CA LYS A 349 28.20 44.10 -1.18
C LYS A 349 26.92 43.39 -1.56
N LEU A 350 25.79 44.09 -1.64
CA LEU A 350 24.51 43.53 -2.09
C LEU A 350 24.52 43.25 -3.58
N ASP A 351 25.23 44.04 -4.38
CA ASP A 351 25.38 43.88 -5.82
C ASP A 351 26.41 42.80 -6.14
N SER A 352 27.50 42.71 -5.39
CA SER A 352 28.43 41.56 -5.45
C SER A 352 27.80 40.31 -4.83
N GLN A 353 26.91 40.41 -3.84
CA GLN A 353 26.15 39.28 -3.31
C GLN A 353 24.98 38.91 -4.22
N ALA A 354 24.35 39.85 -4.93
CA ALA A 354 23.33 39.58 -5.93
C ALA A 354 23.97 39.04 -7.21
N SER A 355 25.13 39.54 -7.61
CA SER A 355 25.96 39.01 -8.69
C SER A 355 26.56 37.66 -8.30
N LEU A 356 26.96 37.46 -7.04
CA LEU A 356 27.40 36.16 -6.54
C LEU A 356 26.22 35.21 -6.40
N VAL A 357 25.01 35.67 -6.04
CA VAL A 357 23.78 34.85 -5.97
C VAL A 357 23.21 34.61 -7.35
N GLN A 358 23.40 35.50 -8.33
CA GLN A 358 22.95 35.34 -9.71
C GLN A 358 23.98 34.58 -10.54
N THR A 359 25.27 34.72 -10.27
CA THR A 359 26.33 33.85 -10.81
C THR A 359 26.39 32.53 -10.04
N GLN A 360 26.04 32.45 -8.76
CA GLN A 360 25.80 31.16 -8.06
C GLN A 360 24.45 30.58 -8.45
N LEU A 361 23.41 31.35 -8.76
CA LEU A 361 22.19 30.76 -9.31
C LEU A 361 22.44 30.35 -10.74
N GLU A 362 23.09 31.11 -11.61
CA GLU A 362 23.31 30.72 -13.00
C GLU A 362 24.43 29.67 -13.08
N CYS A 363 25.58 29.83 -12.40
CA CYS A 363 26.61 28.80 -12.34
C CYS A 363 26.19 27.62 -11.47
N ASN A 364 25.56 27.75 -10.29
CA ASN A 364 25.06 26.55 -9.61
C ASN A 364 23.80 26.00 -10.30
N GLN A 365 22.94 26.74 -10.97
CA GLN A 365 21.79 26.14 -11.68
C GLN A 365 22.24 25.51 -12.99
N GLU A 366 23.18 26.10 -13.73
CA GLU A 366 23.75 25.54 -14.97
C GLU A 366 24.78 24.45 -14.68
N LEU A 367 25.63 24.59 -13.66
CA LEU A 367 26.59 23.57 -13.21
C LEU A 367 25.90 22.49 -12.39
N ILE A 368 24.90 22.76 -11.53
CA ILE A 368 24.07 21.70 -10.93
C ILE A 368 23.17 21.09 -11.99
N LEU A 369 22.56 21.79 -12.97
CA LEU A 369 21.83 21.12 -14.07
C LEU A 369 22.76 20.29 -14.94
N ARG A 370 23.97 20.77 -15.23
CA ARG A 370 24.93 20.06 -16.07
C ARG A 370 25.56 18.88 -15.34
N GLU A 371 25.93 19.05 -14.07
CA GLU A 371 26.45 18.00 -13.18
C GLU A 371 25.35 16.99 -12.84
N THR A 372 24.12 17.42 -12.56
CA THR A 372 22.99 16.48 -12.35
C THR A 372 22.59 15.77 -13.64
N HIS A 373 22.61 16.44 -14.79
CA HIS A 373 22.40 15.79 -16.09
C HIS A 373 23.56 14.86 -16.44
N GLU A 374 24.80 15.22 -16.12
CA GLU A 374 25.97 14.36 -16.32
C GLU A 374 25.93 13.15 -15.38
N ASP A 375 25.54 13.33 -14.12
CA ASP A 375 25.30 12.27 -13.14
C ASP A 375 24.13 11.38 -13.52
N GLU A 376 23.05 11.95 -14.09
CA GLU A 376 21.90 11.22 -14.61
C GLU A 376 22.26 10.45 -15.88
N MET A 377 23.08 11.04 -16.76
CA MET A 377 23.65 10.36 -17.92
C MET A 377 24.59 9.24 -17.51
N GLU A 378 25.43 9.43 -16.49
CA GLU A 378 26.32 8.42 -15.95
C GLU A 378 25.54 7.31 -15.22
N ARG A 379 24.46 7.68 -14.53
CA ARG A 379 23.50 6.73 -13.95
C ARG A 379 22.83 5.91 -15.03
N MET A 380 22.29 6.53 -16.07
CA MET A 380 21.70 5.82 -17.21
C MET A 380 22.74 4.94 -17.92
N ARG A 381 23.99 5.37 -18.09
CA ARG A 381 25.06 4.52 -18.64
C ARG A 381 25.32 3.32 -17.77
N ARG A 382 25.38 3.49 -16.44
CA ARG A 382 25.54 2.39 -15.49
C ARG A 382 24.35 1.44 -15.51
N GLU A 383 23.12 1.96 -15.56
CA GLU A 383 21.91 1.15 -15.67
C GLU A 383 21.86 0.39 -17.00
N VAL A 384 22.18 1.05 -18.12
CA VAL A 384 22.29 0.40 -19.44
C VAL A 384 23.38 -0.67 -19.43
N GLN A 385 24.51 -0.43 -18.78
CA GLN A 385 25.59 -1.40 -18.65
C GLN A 385 25.17 -2.59 -17.79
N GLN A 386 24.49 -2.35 -16.66
CA GLN A 386 23.89 -3.40 -15.83
C GLN A 386 22.83 -4.19 -16.60
N CYS A 387 21.97 -3.54 -17.39
CA CYS A 387 21.01 -4.21 -18.25
C CYS A 387 21.72 -5.07 -19.30
N LYS A 388 22.82 -4.60 -19.90
CA LYS A 388 23.61 -5.39 -20.85
C LYS A 388 24.25 -6.61 -20.19
N GLU A 389 24.83 -6.45 -19.01
CA GLU A 389 25.40 -7.54 -18.23
C GLU A 389 24.34 -8.55 -17.81
N PHE A 390 23.15 -8.07 -17.41
CA PHE A 390 22.01 -8.90 -17.08
C PHE A 390 21.50 -9.67 -18.30
N ILE A 391 21.35 -9.02 -19.44
CA ILE A 391 20.97 -9.67 -20.71
C ILE A 391 22.02 -10.71 -21.10
N HIS A 392 23.31 -10.41 -20.95
CA HIS A 392 24.38 -11.35 -21.25
C HIS A 392 24.36 -12.55 -20.29
N ALA A 393 24.14 -12.32 -18.99
CA ALA A 393 23.98 -13.38 -18.01
C ALA A 393 22.72 -14.24 -18.27
N GLN A 394 21.60 -13.60 -18.65
CA GLN A 394 20.39 -14.30 -19.06
C GLN A 394 20.62 -15.13 -20.33
N GLN A 395 21.34 -14.60 -21.32
CA GLN A 395 21.72 -15.33 -22.53
C GLN A 395 22.64 -16.52 -22.20
N GLN A 396 23.63 -16.34 -21.33
CA GLN A 396 24.48 -17.43 -20.88
C GLN A 396 23.70 -18.50 -20.10
N LEU A 397 22.75 -18.11 -19.25
CA LEU A 397 21.90 -19.04 -18.52
C LEU A 397 20.96 -19.80 -19.46
N LEU A 398 20.34 -19.12 -20.43
CA LEU A 398 19.53 -19.76 -21.47
C LEU A 398 20.35 -20.75 -22.30
N GLN A 399 21.57 -20.37 -22.68
CA GLN A 399 22.47 -21.23 -23.43
C GLN A 399 22.97 -22.40 -22.58
N GLN A 400 23.16 -22.20 -21.28
CA GLN A 400 23.47 -23.27 -20.33
C GLN A 400 22.26 -24.19 -20.14
N GLN A 401 21.03 -23.68 -20.05
CA GLN A 401 19.81 -24.49 -19.96
C GLN A 401 19.53 -25.32 -21.21
N LEU A 402 19.86 -24.80 -22.40
CA LEU A 402 19.77 -25.55 -23.65
C LEU A 402 20.88 -26.60 -23.79
N ASN A 403 22.04 -26.38 -23.17
CA ASN A 403 23.17 -27.31 -23.19
C ASN A 403 23.14 -28.32 -22.03
N THR A 404 22.40 -28.06 -20.95
CA THR A 404 22.08 -29.06 -19.94
C THR A 404 20.95 -29.92 -20.48
N SER A 405 21.23 -31.17 -20.80
CA SER A 405 20.21 -32.18 -21.04
C SER A 405 19.36 -32.32 -19.78
N PHE A 406 18.27 -31.56 -19.68
CA PHE A 406 17.22 -31.82 -18.71
C PHE A 406 16.69 -33.22 -18.98
N ASP A 407 16.59 -34.03 -17.93
CA ASP A 407 16.02 -35.36 -18.01
C ASP A 407 14.55 -35.22 -18.45
N ASP A 408 14.24 -35.78 -19.62
CA ASP A 408 13.00 -35.58 -20.38
C ASP A 408 11.75 -35.91 -19.51
N GLU A 409 11.93 -36.80 -18.53
CA GLU A 409 10.91 -37.21 -17.55
C GLU A 409 10.47 -36.07 -16.61
N THR A 410 11.39 -35.19 -16.19
CA THR A 410 11.05 -34.09 -15.28
C THR A 410 10.28 -32.99 -16.02
N ALA A 411 10.64 -32.73 -17.29
CA ALA A 411 9.94 -31.79 -18.14
C ALA A 411 8.53 -32.30 -18.53
N ALA A 412 8.38 -33.61 -18.73
CA ALA A 412 7.08 -34.23 -18.98
C ALA A 412 6.14 -34.09 -17.78
N LEU A 413 6.63 -34.31 -16.55
CA LEU A 413 5.81 -34.22 -15.32
C LEU A 413 5.28 -32.79 -15.06
N LEU A 414 6.12 -31.77 -15.23
CA LEU A 414 5.72 -30.37 -15.05
C LEU A 414 4.69 -29.92 -16.10
N ASN A 415 4.85 -30.36 -17.35
CA ASN A 415 3.85 -30.11 -18.39
C ASN A 415 2.53 -30.83 -18.09
N ASP A 416 2.58 -32.08 -17.62
CA ASP A 416 1.38 -32.84 -17.26
C ASP A 416 0.60 -32.15 -16.12
N CYS A 417 1.30 -31.65 -15.09
CA CYS A 417 0.67 -30.86 -14.02
C CYS A 417 -0.01 -29.58 -14.53
N TYR A 418 0.65 -28.82 -15.42
CA TYR A 418 0.08 -27.59 -15.97
C TYR A 418 -1.14 -27.86 -16.85
N THR A 419 -1.08 -28.90 -17.69
CA THR A 419 -2.22 -29.28 -18.55
C THR A 419 -3.41 -29.79 -17.73
N LEU A 420 -3.16 -30.40 -16.57
CA LEU A 420 -4.21 -30.88 -15.68
C LEU A 420 -4.93 -29.73 -14.98
N GLU A 421 -4.20 -28.71 -14.51
CA GLU A 421 -4.77 -27.49 -13.93
C GLU A 421 -5.65 -26.75 -14.95
N GLU A 422 -5.17 -26.59 -16.18
CA GLU A 422 -5.92 -25.93 -17.25
C GLU A 422 -7.21 -26.70 -17.63
N LYS A 423 -7.14 -28.03 -17.62
CA LYS A 423 -8.30 -28.90 -17.85
C LYS A 423 -9.34 -28.79 -16.72
N GLU A 424 -8.89 -28.66 -15.47
CA GLU A 424 -9.78 -28.46 -14.33
C GLU A 424 -10.47 -27.09 -14.39
N ARG A 425 -9.71 -26.03 -14.69
CA ARG A 425 -10.24 -24.68 -14.91
C ARG A 425 -11.32 -24.65 -16.00
N LEU A 426 -11.04 -25.27 -17.15
CA LEU A 426 -12.02 -25.34 -18.25
C LEU A 426 -13.30 -26.09 -17.84
N LYS A 427 -13.18 -27.14 -17.02
CA LYS A 427 -14.33 -27.90 -16.51
C LYS A 427 -15.19 -27.05 -15.57
N GLU A 428 -14.59 -26.16 -14.79
CA GLU A 428 -15.31 -25.21 -13.94
C GLU A 428 -16.04 -24.14 -14.76
N GLU A 429 -15.37 -23.55 -15.75
CA GLU A 429 -15.99 -22.60 -16.68
C GLU A 429 -17.17 -23.23 -17.43
N TRP A 430 -17.02 -24.48 -17.87
CA TRP A 430 -18.08 -25.22 -18.55
C TRP A 430 -19.28 -25.49 -17.64
N ARG A 431 -19.04 -25.78 -16.35
CA ARG A 431 -20.10 -25.92 -15.34
C ARG A 431 -20.87 -24.62 -15.15
N LEU A 432 -20.15 -23.49 -15.05
CA LEU A 432 -20.77 -22.17 -14.92
C LEU A 432 -21.62 -21.83 -16.14
N PHE A 433 -21.13 -22.16 -17.33
CA PHE A 433 -21.87 -21.95 -18.58
C PHE A 433 -23.17 -22.77 -18.64
N GLU A 434 -23.12 -24.05 -18.25
CA GLU A 434 -24.34 -24.89 -18.23
C GLU A 434 -25.33 -24.41 -17.17
N GLU A 435 -24.86 -23.93 -16.02
CA GLU A 435 -25.72 -23.31 -15.01
C GLU A 435 -26.42 -22.04 -15.53
N GLN A 436 -25.69 -21.17 -16.24
CA GLN A 436 -26.28 -20.00 -16.89
C GLN A 436 -27.35 -20.39 -17.90
N LYS A 437 -27.08 -21.41 -18.73
CA LYS A 437 -28.03 -21.93 -19.71
C LYS A 437 -29.32 -22.46 -19.05
N ILE A 438 -29.19 -23.21 -17.96
CA ILE A 438 -30.34 -23.69 -17.17
C ILE A 438 -31.13 -22.50 -16.59
N ASN A 439 -30.43 -21.46 -16.09
CA ASN A 439 -31.07 -20.26 -15.58
C ASN A 439 -31.85 -19.51 -16.67
N PHE A 440 -31.27 -19.31 -17.86
CA PHE A 440 -31.96 -18.70 -18.98
C PHE A 440 -33.18 -19.50 -19.42
N GLU A 441 -33.11 -20.83 -19.44
CA GLU A 441 -34.27 -21.66 -19.73
C GLU A 441 -35.38 -21.52 -18.68
N ARG A 442 -35.00 -21.42 -17.41
CA ARG A 442 -35.95 -21.20 -16.31
C ARG A 442 -36.62 -19.83 -16.42
N GLU A 443 -35.84 -18.77 -16.66
CA GLU A 443 -36.37 -17.43 -16.89
C GLU A 443 -37.31 -17.40 -18.09
N ARG A 444 -36.92 -18.03 -19.21
CA ARG A 444 -37.77 -18.13 -20.40
C ARG A 444 -39.10 -18.81 -20.10
N LYS A 445 -39.11 -19.89 -19.31
CA LYS A 445 -40.34 -20.55 -18.85
C LYS A 445 -41.18 -19.61 -17.98
N ASN A 446 -40.56 -18.92 -17.02
CA ASN A 446 -41.25 -17.96 -16.16
C ASN A 446 -41.88 -16.80 -16.94
N PHE A 447 -41.18 -16.23 -17.93
CA PHE A 447 -41.74 -15.19 -18.79
C PHE A 447 -42.91 -15.70 -19.63
N THR A 448 -42.80 -16.92 -20.17
CA THR A 448 -43.87 -17.54 -20.94
C THR A 448 -45.11 -17.77 -20.07
N GLU A 449 -44.93 -18.27 -18.85
CA GLU A 449 -46.02 -18.49 -17.90
C GLU A 449 -46.67 -17.17 -17.46
N ALA A 450 -45.86 -16.14 -17.17
CA ALA A 450 -46.37 -14.80 -16.84
C ALA A 450 -47.19 -14.20 -17.99
N ALA A 451 -46.76 -14.37 -19.25
CA ALA A 451 -47.52 -13.93 -20.42
C ALA A 451 -48.85 -14.67 -20.56
N ILE A 452 -48.87 -16.00 -20.35
CA ILE A 452 -50.10 -16.79 -20.34
C ILE A 452 -51.04 -16.33 -19.22
N ARG A 453 -50.52 -16.08 -18.01
CA ARG A 453 -51.30 -15.61 -16.87
C ARG A 453 -51.94 -14.26 -17.15
N LEU A 454 -51.15 -13.31 -17.66
CA LEU A 454 -51.64 -11.99 -18.05
C LEU A 454 -52.72 -12.09 -19.14
N GLY A 455 -52.55 -13.01 -20.10
CA GLY A 455 -53.57 -13.30 -21.12
C GLY A 455 -54.89 -13.79 -20.52
N ARG A 456 -54.84 -14.67 -19.51
CA ARG A 456 -56.03 -15.14 -18.79
C ARG A 456 -56.69 -14.02 -18.00
N GLU A 457 -55.92 -13.22 -17.27
CA GLU A 457 -56.42 -12.06 -16.50
C GLU A 457 -57.10 -11.03 -17.43
N LYS A 458 -56.49 -10.73 -18.59
CA LYS A 458 -57.08 -9.84 -19.60
C LYS A 458 -58.40 -10.39 -20.14
N LYS A 459 -58.45 -11.69 -20.46
CA LYS A 459 -59.69 -12.35 -20.92
C LYS A 459 -60.79 -12.27 -19.87
N ALA A 460 -60.48 -12.59 -18.62
CA ALA A 460 -61.44 -12.49 -17.51
C ALA A 460 -61.96 -11.05 -17.35
N PHE A 461 -61.08 -10.05 -17.43
CA PHE A 461 -61.49 -8.65 -17.38
C PHE A 461 -62.41 -8.24 -18.54
N GLU A 462 -62.15 -8.73 -19.75
CA GLU A 462 -63.02 -8.49 -20.91
C GLU A 462 -64.38 -9.17 -20.75
N GLU A 463 -64.42 -10.39 -20.19
CA GLU A 463 -65.65 -11.11 -19.84
C GLU A 463 -66.46 -10.38 -18.75
N ASP A 464 -65.81 -9.87 -17.71
CA ASP A 464 -66.43 -9.04 -16.68
C ASP A 464 -67.01 -7.75 -17.26
N ARG A 465 -66.27 -7.09 -18.16
CA ARG A 465 -66.75 -5.90 -18.87
C ARG A 465 -67.96 -6.22 -19.74
N ALA A 466 -67.94 -7.33 -20.47
CA ALA A 466 -69.05 -7.78 -21.30
C ALA A 466 -70.27 -8.12 -20.44
N SER A 467 -70.07 -8.81 -19.32
CA SER A 467 -71.12 -9.14 -18.35
C SER A 467 -71.71 -7.89 -17.71
N TRP A 468 -70.87 -6.91 -17.37
CA TRP A 468 -71.31 -5.63 -16.86
C TRP A 468 -72.15 -4.87 -17.88
N LEU A 469 -71.72 -4.78 -19.14
CA LEU A 469 -72.49 -4.15 -20.23
C LEU A 469 -73.81 -4.88 -20.49
N LYS A 470 -73.80 -6.22 -20.49
CA LYS A 470 -75.02 -7.04 -20.60
C LYS A 470 -75.98 -6.74 -19.46
N ASN A 471 -75.50 -6.68 -18.23
CA ASN A 471 -76.32 -6.36 -17.07
C ASN A 471 -76.86 -4.92 -17.12
N GLN A 472 -76.05 -3.95 -17.53
CA GLN A 472 -76.50 -2.57 -17.78
C GLN A 472 -77.61 -2.53 -18.84
N PHE A 473 -77.46 -3.25 -19.95
CA PHE A 473 -78.47 -3.31 -21.01
C PHE A 473 -79.78 -3.96 -20.53
N LEU A 474 -79.69 -5.11 -19.86
CA LEU A 474 -80.86 -5.82 -19.32
C LEU A 474 -81.61 -4.97 -18.29
N ASN A 475 -80.90 -4.26 -17.40
CA ASN A 475 -81.51 -3.39 -16.39
C ASN A 475 -82.11 -2.09 -16.95
N MET A 476 -81.76 -1.71 -18.18
CA MET A 476 -82.31 -0.52 -18.87
C MET A 476 -83.52 -0.86 -19.76
N THR A 477 -83.93 -2.12 -19.85
CA THR A 477 -85.10 -2.52 -20.67
C THR A 477 -86.38 -2.36 -19.83
N PRO A 478 -87.32 -1.47 -20.19
CA PRO A 478 -88.46 -1.09 -19.35
C PRO A 478 -89.65 -2.06 -19.45
N PHE A 479 -89.39 -3.37 -19.51
CA PHE A 479 -90.45 -4.39 -19.57
C PHE A 479 -90.17 -5.56 -18.63
N THR A 480 -89.96 -5.28 -17.35
CA THR A 480 -90.15 -6.29 -16.30
C THR A 480 -90.93 -5.70 -15.14
N ASP A 481 -92.18 -5.35 -15.42
CA ASP A 481 -93.21 -5.35 -14.39
C ASP A 481 -94.49 -5.97 -14.95
N ARG A 482 -94.51 -7.30 -15.05
CA ARG A 482 -95.78 -8.04 -15.09
C ARG A 482 -95.61 -9.50 -14.60
N ARG A 483 -96.30 -9.76 -13.48
CA ARG A 483 -96.71 -11.05 -12.89
C ARG A 483 -95.79 -11.68 -11.85
N ARG A 484 -96.08 -11.28 -10.61
CA ARG A 484 -96.58 -12.13 -9.50
C ARG A 484 -96.71 -13.64 -9.80
N CYS A 485 -96.10 -14.44 -8.92
CA CYS A 485 -96.35 -15.84 -8.54
C CYS A 485 -96.88 -16.83 -9.59
N SER A 486 -96.13 -17.90 -9.86
CA SER A 486 -96.61 -19.29 -9.75
C SER A 486 -95.45 -20.28 -9.77
N SER A 487 -95.51 -21.20 -8.81
CA SER A 487 -94.76 -22.45 -8.67
C SER A 487 -94.77 -23.32 -9.93
N SER A 488 -93.69 -24.05 -10.19
CA SER A 488 -93.71 -25.51 -10.35
C SER A 488 -92.34 -26.02 -10.84
N ASP A 489 -91.93 -27.09 -10.15
CA ASP A 489 -91.01 -28.17 -10.48
C ASP A 489 -90.37 -28.28 -11.87
N GLY A 490 -89.12 -28.73 -11.87
CA GLY A 490 -88.46 -29.27 -13.05
C GLY A 490 -86.99 -29.62 -12.87
N GLN A 491 -86.70 -30.64 -12.04
CA GLN A 491 -85.66 -31.67 -12.23
C GLN A 491 -84.21 -31.24 -12.53
N SER A 492 -83.28 -31.49 -11.60
CA SER A 492 -82.31 -32.63 -11.67
C SER A 492 -81.00 -32.24 -12.41
N ALA A 493 -79.77 -32.56 -12.02
CA ALA A 493 -79.20 -33.44 -11.02
C ALA A 493 -77.76 -32.97 -10.65
N LEU A 494 -77.31 -33.39 -9.46
CA LEU A 494 -75.92 -33.48 -8.99
C LEU A 494 -75.23 -32.21 -8.44
N SER A 495 -75.49 -32.05 -7.14
CA SER A 495 -74.62 -31.47 -6.12
C SER A 495 -73.33 -32.30 -5.94
N ILE A 496 -72.16 -31.65 -5.98
CA ILE A 496 -71.14 -31.78 -4.90
C ILE A 496 -70.62 -30.38 -4.57
N LYS A 497 -70.86 -29.99 -3.32
CA LYS A 497 -70.39 -28.78 -2.65
C LYS A 497 -68.87 -28.81 -2.45
N SER A 498 -68.25 -27.64 -2.59
CA SER A 498 -67.30 -27.14 -1.60
C SER A 498 -67.22 -25.61 -1.72
N GLU A 499 -68.02 -24.94 -0.89
CA GLU A 499 -67.74 -23.59 -0.40
C GLU A 499 -66.88 -23.72 0.87
N PRO A 500 -66.05 -22.72 1.24
CA PRO A 500 -66.63 -21.61 1.98
C PRO A 500 -66.16 -20.21 1.55
N GLU A 501 -67.15 -19.33 1.51
CA GLU A 501 -67.18 -17.98 2.09
C GLU A 501 -66.01 -17.03 1.83
N MET A 502 -66.25 -16.15 0.86
CA MET A 502 -65.57 -14.89 0.67
C MET A 502 -66.27 -13.81 1.53
N ARG A 503 -65.55 -13.24 2.51
CA ARG A 503 -65.96 -11.96 3.13
C ARG A 503 -65.56 -10.79 2.23
N MET A 504 -66.55 -9.95 1.98
CA MET A 504 -66.48 -8.63 1.37
C MET A 504 -65.40 -7.73 1.99
N SER A 505 -64.67 -6.98 1.18
CA SER A 505 -64.85 -5.52 1.05
C SER A 505 -63.66 -4.80 0.35
N SER A 506 -64.01 -4.03 -0.69
CA SER A 506 -63.52 -2.69 -1.07
C SER A 506 -62.04 -2.35 -0.79
N THR A 507 -61.24 -1.81 -1.71
CA THR A 507 -61.43 -0.45 -2.24
C THR A 507 -60.49 -0.16 -3.42
N LYS A 508 -61.10 0.33 -4.49
CA LYS A 508 -60.64 1.25 -5.56
C LYS A 508 -59.20 1.80 -5.51
N THR A 509 -58.49 1.62 -6.62
CA THR A 509 -57.63 2.66 -7.23
C THR A 509 -57.84 2.69 -8.76
N PRO A 510 -57.70 3.88 -9.40
CA PRO A 510 -58.22 4.10 -10.73
C PRO A 510 -57.17 3.91 -11.83
N LEU A 511 -57.71 3.48 -12.97
CA LEU A 511 -57.20 3.57 -14.32
C LEU A 511 -57.03 5.04 -14.75
N VAL A 512 -55.84 5.40 -15.27
CA VAL A 512 -55.68 6.49 -16.25
C VAL A 512 -55.38 5.86 -17.60
N LYS A 513 -56.00 6.46 -18.61
CA LYS A 513 -56.18 6.01 -19.98
C LYS A 513 -54.88 6.04 -20.80
N SER A 514 -54.90 5.22 -21.82
CA SER A 514 -53.93 5.00 -22.88
C SER A 514 -53.91 6.10 -23.97
N SER A 515 -52.72 6.25 -24.56
CA SER A 515 -52.39 6.34 -26.00
C SER A 515 -53.00 7.44 -26.87
N THR A 516 -52.17 8.15 -27.65
CA THR A 516 -52.12 8.06 -29.14
C THR A 516 -51.10 9.06 -29.73
N TYR A 517 -50.11 8.50 -30.44
CA TYR A 517 -49.33 8.97 -31.60
C TYR A 517 -48.70 10.38 -31.73
N THR A 518 -47.48 10.32 -32.30
CA THR A 518 -46.56 11.35 -32.83
C THR A 518 -47.13 12.14 -34.01
N PRO A 519 -46.64 13.37 -34.31
CA PRO A 519 -45.49 13.49 -35.23
C PRO A 519 -44.46 14.56 -34.86
N PHE A 520 -43.29 14.45 -35.49
CA PHE A 520 -42.10 15.31 -35.47
C PHE A 520 -42.36 16.83 -35.49
N SER A 521 -41.55 17.58 -34.72
CA SER A 521 -40.89 18.83 -35.16
C SER A 521 -39.88 19.33 -34.10
N THR A 522 -38.65 19.61 -34.56
CA THR A 522 -37.51 20.23 -33.85
C THR A 522 -37.77 21.68 -33.40
N PRO A 523 -37.11 22.15 -32.32
CA PRO A 523 -36.23 23.32 -32.48
C PRO A 523 -34.90 23.26 -31.69
N LYS A 524 -34.07 24.27 -32.00
CA LYS A 524 -32.62 24.51 -31.79
C LYS A 524 -32.07 24.57 -30.33
N PRO A 525 -30.72 24.54 -30.18
CA PRO A 525 -30.00 24.34 -28.92
C PRO A 525 -29.43 25.64 -28.29
N SER A 526 -29.37 25.67 -26.95
CA SER A 526 -28.53 26.56 -26.11
C SER A 526 -28.57 25.99 -24.68
N LEU A 527 -27.52 25.62 -23.94
CA LEU A 527 -26.08 25.83 -23.99
C LEU A 527 -25.37 24.49 -23.69
N SER A 528 -24.24 24.27 -24.35
CA SER A 528 -23.39 23.07 -24.32
C SER A 528 -22.55 22.95 -23.05
N ALA A 529 -22.62 21.82 -22.36
CA ALA A 529 -21.48 21.30 -21.59
C ALA A 529 -20.66 20.42 -22.55
N THR A 530 -19.53 20.96 -23.00
CA THR A 530 -18.63 20.33 -23.98
C THR A 530 -17.95 19.12 -23.35
N VAL A 531 -18.08 17.95 -23.97
CA VAL A 531 -17.23 16.77 -23.68
C VAL A 531 -15.83 17.09 -24.22
N PRO A 532 -14.74 16.89 -23.44
CA PRO A 532 -13.41 17.30 -23.86
C PRO A 532 -12.98 16.59 -25.14
N SER A 533 -12.32 17.34 -26.01
CA SER A 533 -11.76 16.83 -27.25
C SER A 533 -10.68 15.78 -26.96
N THR A 534 -10.50 14.84 -27.88
CA THR A 534 -9.41 13.84 -27.81
C THR A 534 -8.06 14.52 -27.61
N THR A 535 -7.80 15.68 -28.19
CA THR A 535 -6.56 16.44 -27.95
C THR A 535 -6.40 17.01 -26.52
N GLU A 536 -7.49 17.35 -25.84
CA GLU A 536 -7.47 17.85 -24.46
C GLU A 536 -7.21 16.70 -23.47
N LEU A 537 -7.79 15.53 -23.72
CA LEU A 537 -7.54 14.31 -22.95
C LEU A 537 -6.07 13.90 -22.98
N TYR A 538 -5.42 13.97 -24.15
CA TYR A 538 -4.00 13.62 -24.30
C TYR A 538 -3.08 14.67 -23.65
N ARG A 539 -3.49 15.93 -23.58
CA ARG A 539 -2.77 16.98 -22.83
C ARG A 539 -2.90 16.79 -21.32
N SER A 540 -4.09 16.44 -20.83
CA SER A 540 -4.32 16.11 -19.42
C SER A 540 -3.56 14.85 -18.96
N LEU A 541 -3.35 13.89 -19.87
CA LEU A 541 -2.54 12.70 -19.63
C LEU A 541 -1.03 12.91 -19.88
N ARG A 542 -0.59 14.13 -20.21
CA ARG A 542 0.80 14.50 -20.51
C ARG A 542 1.47 13.65 -21.61
N LEU A 543 0.70 13.22 -22.61
CA LEU A 543 1.18 12.39 -23.71
C LEU A 543 1.65 13.22 -24.94
N MET A 544 1.61 14.55 -24.85
CA MET A 544 2.10 15.47 -25.89
C MET A 544 2.94 16.59 -25.24
N PRO A 545 4.02 17.07 -25.88
CA PRO A 545 4.79 18.20 -25.37
C PRO A 545 4.01 19.51 -25.58
N ASP A 546 4.03 20.41 -24.60
CA ASP A 546 3.39 21.73 -24.69
C ASP A 546 4.10 22.58 -25.75
N SER A 547 3.38 22.90 -26.83
CA SER A 547 3.85 23.84 -27.86
C SER A 547 3.67 25.29 -27.37
N ARG A 548 4.74 26.08 -27.49
CA ARG A 548 4.83 27.52 -27.16
C ARG A 548 3.73 28.39 -27.74
#